data_AF-A0A961P730-F1
#
_entry.id   AF-A0A961P730-F1
#
_cell.length_a   1.000
_cell.length_b   1.000
_cell.length_c   1.000
_cell.angle_alpha   90.00
_cell.angle_beta   90.00
_cell.angle_gamma   90.00
#
_symmetry.space_group_name_H-M   'P 1'
#
loop_
_entity.id
_entity.type
_entity.pdbx_description
1 polymer ?
#
loop_
_entity_poly.entity_id
_entity_poly.type
_entity_poly.pdbx_seq_one_letter_code
_entity_poly.pdbx_strand_id
1 'polypeptide(L)'
;MNDLFLRIDFWIGVALACLIKVKASPRLGIINAILTIAIAIGAALVLTGPVLEWRSLSSSWAPAVAALVALTFEHAARQVLDMKLLDIIKAWRGKA
;
A
#
# COMPACT_ATOMS: atom_id res chain seq x y z
N MET A 1 -6.57 -18.54 -6.37
CA MET A 1 -6.18 -17.11 -6.24
C MET A 1 -7.29 -16.16 -6.67
N ASN A 2 -7.96 -16.39 -7.81
CA ASN A 2 -9.00 -15.48 -8.34
C ASN A 2 -10.19 -15.25 -7.39
N ASP A 3 -10.62 -16.25 -6.63
CA ASP A 3 -11.75 -16.09 -5.70
C ASP A 3 -11.46 -15.16 -4.52
N LEU A 4 -10.20 -14.99 -4.14
CA LEU A 4 -9.83 -14.21 -2.96
C LEU A 4 -10.03 -12.70 -3.17
N PHE A 5 -9.79 -12.22 -4.41
CA PHE A 5 -9.99 -10.82 -4.80
C PHE A 5 -11.45 -10.48 -5.08
N LEU A 6 -12.30 -11.49 -5.29
CA LEU A 6 -13.75 -11.31 -5.45
C LEU A 6 -14.48 -11.22 -4.10
N ARG A 7 -13.81 -11.56 -2.98
CA ARG A 7 -14.42 -11.47 -1.66
C ARG A 7 -14.53 -10.03 -1.21
N ILE A 8 -15.74 -9.64 -0.82
CA ILE A 8 -16.04 -8.31 -0.29
C ILE A 8 -15.19 -8.00 0.96
N ASP A 9 -14.94 -9.01 1.81
CA ASP A 9 -14.16 -8.90 3.05
C ASP A 9 -12.73 -8.40 2.79
N PHE A 10 -12.13 -8.82 1.67
CA PHE A 10 -10.79 -8.38 1.26
C PHE A 10 -10.78 -6.88 0.95
N TRP A 11 -11.75 -6.43 0.15
CA TRP A 11 -11.88 -5.02 -0.21
C TRP A 11 -12.21 -4.13 0.98
N ILE A 12 -12.99 -4.62 1.94
CA ILE A 12 -13.24 -3.92 3.20
C ILE A 12 -11.93 -3.70 3.96
N GLY A 13 -11.07 -4.73 4.06
CA GLY A 13 -9.75 -4.61 4.70
C GLY A 13 -8.85 -3.59 4.00
N VAL A 14 -8.79 -3.63 2.67
CA VAL A 14 -7.99 -2.69 1.86
C VAL A 14 -8.52 -1.26 1.99
N ALA A 15 -9.85 -1.07 1.94
CA ALA A 15 -10.49 0.23 2.10
C ALA A 15 -10.25 0.82 3.49
N LEU A 16 -10.35 0.00 4.55
CA LEU A 16 -10.09 0.42 5.91
C LEU A 16 -8.62 0.86 6.09
N ALA A 17 -7.68 0.11 5.52
CA ALA A 17 -6.27 0.46 5.52
C ALA A 17 -6.01 1.80 4.81
N CYS A 18 -6.63 2.04 3.65
CA CYS A 18 -6.54 3.30 2.94
C CYS A 18 -7.11 4.47 3.76
N LEU A 19 -8.28 4.29 4.40
CA LEU A 19 -8.92 5.30 5.25
C LEU A 19 -8.06 5.70 6.45
N ILE A 20 -7.53 4.70 7.17
CA ILE A 20 -6.64 4.93 8.33
C ILE A 20 -5.45 5.79 7.92
N LYS A 21 -4.86 5.51 6.75
CA LYS A 21 -3.68 6.22 6.28
C LYS A 21 -3.92 7.63 5.75
N VAL A 22 -5.03 7.82 5.04
CA VAL A 22 -5.43 9.17 4.61
C VAL A 22 -5.65 10.05 5.84
N LYS A 23 -6.30 9.52 6.88
CA LYS A 23 -6.45 10.26 8.15
C LYS A 23 -5.14 10.44 8.92
N ALA A 24 -4.25 9.45 8.91
CA ALA A 24 -2.99 9.50 9.66
C ALA A 24 -1.92 10.40 9.02
N SER A 25 -2.09 10.84 7.77
CA SER A 25 -1.08 11.61 7.03
C SER A 25 -1.51 13.08 6.81
N PRO A 26 -1.17 14.01 7.72
CA PRO A 26 -1.62 15.41 7.66
C PRO A 26 -0.97 16.26 6.55
N ARG A 27 -0.12 15.71 5.68
CA ARG A 27 0.64 16.45 4.65
C ARG A 27 0.65 15.79 3.26
N LEU A 28 -0.34 14.96 2.92
CA LEU A 28 -0.42 14.41 1.56
C LEU A 28 -1.12 15.41 0.63
N GLY A 29 -0.40 15.85 -0.41
CA GLY A 29 -1.04 16.47 -1.58
C GLY A 29 -1.94 15.44 -2.30
N ILE A 30 -2.97 15.93 -3.01
CA ILE A 30 -4.01 15.08 -3.66
C ILE A 30 -3.39 14.02 -4.59
N ILE A 31 -2.38 14.40 -5.38
CA ILE A 31 -1.71 13.49 -6.33
C ILE A 31 -0.97 12.37 -5.57
N ASN A 32 -0.25 12.73 -4.51
CA ASN A 32 0.47 11.76 -3.70
C ASN A 32 -0.50 10.83 -2.99
N ALA A 33 -1.65 11.30 -2.53
CA ALA A 33 -2.69 10.46 -1.94
C ALA A 33 -3.23 9.42 -2.94
N ILE A 34 -3.47 9.81 -4.20
CA ILE A 34 -3.93 8.88 -5.24
C ILE A 34 -2.88 7.81 -5.54
N LEU A 35 -1.63 8.22 -5.76
CA LEU A 35 -0.52 7.27 -6.01
C LEU A 35 -0.34 6.30 -4.84
N THR A 36 -0.45 6.83 -3.62
CA THR A 36 -0.37 6.09 -2.36
C THR A 36 -1.46 5.00 -2.30
N ILE A 37 -2.71 5.36 -2.59
CA ILE A 37 -3.83 4.40 -2.63
C ILE A 37 -3.62 3.36 -3.74
N ALA A 38 -3.20 3.78 -4.94
CA ALA A 38 -2.97 2.87 -6.06
C ALA A 38 -1.87 1.83 -5.75
N ILE A 39 -0.78 2.26 -5.11
CA ILE A 39 0.31 1.37 -4.69
C ILE A 39 -0.16 0.43 -3.58
N ALA A 40 -0.92 0.93 -2.59
CA ALA A 40 -1.46 0.11 -1.51
C ALA A 40 -2.39 -0.99 -2.03
N ILE A 41 -3.29 -0.66 -2.97
CA ILE A 41 -4.18 -1.62 -3.63
C ILE A 41 -3.36 -2.62 -4.45
N GLY A 42 -2.42 -2.15 -5.27
CA GLY A 42 -1.56 -3.01 -6.08
C GLY A 42 -0.76 -4.02 -5.25
N ALA A 43 -0.18 -3.55 -4.13
CA ALA A 43 0.54 -4.40 -3.19
C ALA A 43 -0.40 -5.44 -2.53
N ALA A 44 -1.58 -5.03 -2.09
CA ALA A 44 -2.56 -5.94 -1.51
C ALA A 44 -2.98 -7.04 -2.51
N LEU A 45 -3.21 -6.68 -3.78
CA LEU A 45 -3.58 -7.65 -4.82
C LEU A 45 -2.45 -8.66 -5.10
N VAL A 46 -1.21 -8.20 -5.20
CA VAL A 46 -0.09 -9.09 -5.57
C VAL A 46 0.40 -9.93 -4.39
N LEU A 47 0.44 -9.37 -3.18
CA LEU A 47 1.18 -9.97 -2.06
C LEU A 47 0.29 -10.65 -1.02
N THR A 48 -1.01 -10.35 -0.95
CA THR A 48 -1.86 -11.00 0.06
C THR A 48 -1.91 -12.51 -0.12
N GLY A 49 -2.04 -13.00 -1.35
CA GLY A 49 -2.01 -14.44 -1.65
C GLY A 49 -0.70 -15.11 -1.22
N PRO A 50 0.46 -14.66 -1.72
CA PRO A 50 1.77 -15.17 -1.33
C PRO A 50 2.03 -15.10 0.18
N VAL A 51 1.60 -14.03 0.86
CA VAL A 51 1.80 -13.87 2.31
C VAL A 51 0.93 -14.85 3.11
N LEU A 52 -0.32 -15.09 2.68
CA LEU A 52 -1.17 -16.11 3.29
C LEU A 52 -0.55 -17.50 3.14
N GLU A 53 -0.05 -17.83 1.95
CA GLU A 53 0.58 -19.12 1.66
C GLU A 53 1.89 -19.30 2.45
N TRP A 54 2.76 -18.28 2.44
CA TRP A 54 4.03 -18.29 3.17
C TRP A 54 3.86 -18.49 4.68
N ARG A 55 2.79 -17.92 5.25
CA ARG A 55 2.48 -18.06 6.68
C ARG A 55 1.53 -19.22 6.96
N SER A 56 1.17 -20.00 5.94
CA SER A 56 0.22 -21.11 6.02
C SER A 56 -1.11 -20.72 6.71
N LEU A 57 -1.56 -19.49 6.45
CA LEU A 57 -2.76 -18.91 7.05
C LEU A 57 -3.99 -19.27 6.22
N SER A 58 -5.12 -19.51 6.92
CA SER A 58 -6.40 -19.74 6.25
C SER A 58 -6.90 -18.49 5.52
N SER A 59 -7.73 -18.71 4.51
CA SER A 59 -8.36 -17.65 3.70
C SER A 59 -9.26 -16.69 4.49
N SER A 60 -9.62 -17.03 5.74
CA SER A 60 -10.32 -16.13 6.67
C SER A 60 -9.45 -14.95 7.11
N TRP A 61 -8.13 -15.08 7.08
CA TRP A 61 -7.19 -14.00 7.42
C TRP A 61 -6.93 -13.03 6.27
N ALA A 62 -7.47 -13.29 5.08
CA ALA A 62 -7.27 -12.46 3.90
C ALA A 62 -7.54 -10.95 4.14
N PRO A 63 -8.61 -10.52 4.84
CA PRO A 63 -8.84 -9.10 5.10
C PRO A 63 -7.74 -8.46 5.95
N ALA A 64 -7.30 -9.16 7.00
CA ALA A 64 -6.28 -8.68 7.93
C ALA A 64 -4.91 -8.63 7.26
N VAL A 65 -4.55 -9.67 6.50
CA VAL A 65 -3.30 -9.71 5.75
C VAL A 65 -3.29 -8.65 4.65
N ALA A 66 -4.39 -8.48 3.92
CA ALA A 66 -4.51 -7.42 2.91
C ALA A 66 -4.34 -6.04 3.52
N ALA A 67 -4.96 -5.77 4.68
CA ALA A 67 -4.80 -4.52 5.39
C ALA A 67 -3.34 -4.30 5.82
N LEU A 68 -2.67 -5.32 6.39
CA LEU A 68 -1.28 -5.22 6.81
C LEU A 68 -0.31 -5.01 5.62
N VAL A 69 -0.52 -5.74 4.53
CA VAL A 69 0.27 -5.61 3.30
C VAL A 69 0.09 -4.22 2.70
N ALA A 70 -1.16 -3.78 2.53
CA ALA A 70 -1.48 -2.43 2.06
C ALA A 70 -0.83 -1.36 2.97
N LEU A 71 -0.89 -1.56 4.29
CA LEU A 71 -0.31 -0.64 5.26
C LEU A 71 1.21 -0.51 5.10
N THR A 72 1.88 -1.66 4.95
CA THR A 72 3.34 -1.79 4.96
C THR A 72 3.97 -1.35 3.64
N PHE A 73 3.45 -1.85 2.51
CA PHE A 73 4.05 -1.59 1.20
C PHE A 73 3.97 -0.13 0.79
N GLU A 74 2.89 0.53 1.16
CA GLU A 74 2.76 1.95 0.89
C GLU A 74 3.72 2.80 1.74
N HIS A 75 4.01 2.39 2.98
CA HIS A 75 5.04 3.10 3.78
C HIS A 75 6.41 2.97 3.12
N ALA A 76 6.77 1.76 2.65
CA ALA A 76 8.00 1.53 1.90
C ALA A 76 8.02 2.32 0.58
N ALA A 77 6.92 2.33 -0.17
CA ALA A 77 6.82 3.08 -1.41
C ALA A 77 6.94 4.59 -1.20
N ARG A 78 6.39 5.13 -0.11
CA ARG A 78 6.54 6.54 0.24
C ARG A 78 7.98 6.89 0.57
N GLN A 79 8.68 6.04 1.32
CA GLN A 79 10.12 6.24 1.59
C GLN A 79 10.95 6.23 0.29
N VAL A 80 10.66 5.30 -0.62
CA VAL A 80 11.35 5.23 -1.92
C VAL A 80 11.04 6.46 -2.79
N LEU A 81 9.79 6.91 -2.82
CA LEU A 81 9.38 8.10 -3.55
C LEU A 81 10.01 9.37 -2.97
N ASP A 82 10.04 9.52 -1.64
CA ASP A 82 10.70 10.67 -0.98
C ASP A 82 12.20 10.70 -1.28
N MET A 83 12.89 9.56 -1.26
CA MET A 83 14.31 9.48 -1.64
C MET A 83 14.51 9.91 -3.10
N LYS A 84 13.71 9.38 -4.03
CA LYS A 84 13.80 9.76 -5.45
C LYS A 84 13.42 11.22 -5.68
N LEU A 85 12.42 11.74 -4.98
CA LEU A 85 12.05 13.16 -5.05
C LEU A 85 13.21 14.04 -4.56
N LEU A 86 13.87 13.67 -3.46
CA LEU A 86 15.02 14.41 -2.95
C LEU A 86 16.18 14.45 -3.96
N ASP A 87 16.45 13.33 -4.63
CA ASP A 87 17.50 13.28 -5.65
C ASP A 87 17.13 14.09 -6.90
N ILE A 88 15.86 14.06 -7.33
CA ILE A 88 15.37 14.91 -8.43
C ILE A 88 15.47 16.39 -8.05
N ILE A 89 15.13 16.76 -6.82
CA ILE A 89 15.22 18.14 -6.31
C ILE A 89 16.69 18.59 -6.21
N LYS A 90 17.60 17.71 -5.75
CA LYS A 90 19.05 17.99 -5.71
C LYS A 90 19.63 18.20 -7.10
N ALA A 91 19.28 17.31 -8.04
CA ALA A 91 19.66 17.43 -9.45
C ALA A 91 19.14 18.75 -10.05
N TRP A 92 17.91 19.15 -9.71
CA TRP A 92 17.32 20.40 -10.18
C TRP A 92 17.93 21.66 -9.54
N ARG A 93 18.40 21.59 -8.29
CA ARG A 93 19.17 22.67 -7.62
C ARG A 93 20.64 22.73 -8.02
N GLY A 94 21.10 21.90 -8.95
CA GLY A 94 22.49 21.87 -9.40
C GLY A 94 23.47 21.41 -8.32
N LYS A 95 23.00 20.74 -7.27
CA LYS A 95 23.83 20.10 -6.24
C LYS A 95 23.84 18.60 -6.50
N ALA A 96 24.51 18.21 -7.58
CA ALA A 96 24.89 16.81 -7.82
C ALA A 96 26.17 16.49 -7.03
#